data_AF-A0A7Y6IX12-F1
#
_entry.id   AF-A0A7Y6IX12-F1
#
_cell.length_a   1.000
_cell.length_b   1.000
_cell.length_c   1.000
_cell.angle_alpha   90.00
_cell.angle_beta   90.00
_cell.angle_gamma   90.00
#
_symmetry.space_group_name_H-M   'P 1'
#
loop_
_entity.id
_entity.type
_entity.pdbx_description
1 polymer ?
#
loop_
_entity_poly.entity_id
_entity_poly.type
_entity_poly.pdbx_seq_one_letter_code
_entity_poly.pdbx_strand_id
1 'polypeptide(L)'
;MSRAAAALAVTLLTAAACSAGGGSSGGPRATAPGEPTPGADRFAVTGDDPSIVVHALTYGADMIVGGTLRYQAEGRCLTVSSPRDGRETVFTPVWPAGTRPVNDGARRGVDVPGFGRIMEGDRVDAGGDEWPMEDERLRDARSCPPSDRAMVLNPGSFHR
;
A
#
# COMPACT_ATOMS: atom_id res chain seq x y z
N MET A 1 18.06 -19.33 52.78
CA MET A 1 17.45 -18.63 53.94
C MET A 1 16.24 -17.88 53.43
N SER A 2 15.05 -18.40 53.73
CA SER A 2 13.75 -17.82 53.35
C SER A 2 13.45 -16.55 54.12
N ARG A 3 12.82 -15.58 53.47
CA ARG A 3 11.86 -14.66 54.11
C ARG A 3 10.63 -14.52 53.21
N ALA A 4 9.48 -14.86 53.78
CA ALA A 4 8.15 -14.65 53.25
C ALA A 4 7.45 -13.56 54.07
N ALA A 5 6.52 -12.83 53.44
CA ALA A 5 5.28 -12.23 53.97
C ALA A 5 4.71 -11.33 52.85
N ALA A 6 3.54 -11.61 52.24
CA ALA A 6 2.17 -11.39 52.74
C ALA A 6 1.91 -9.89 53.05
N ALA A 7 0.82 -9.22 52.67
CA ALA A 7 -0.45 -9.53 52.02
C ALA A 7 -1.12 -8.19 51.63
N LEU A 8 -2.20 -8.22 50.84
CA LEU A 8 -3.52 -7.58 51.09
C LEU A 8 -4.24 -7.24 49.77
N ALA A 9 -5.35 -7.95 49.57
CA ALA A 9 -6.39 -7.62 48.61
C ALA A 9 -7.33 -6.57 49.21
N VAL A 10 -7.81 -5.63 48.38
CA VAL A 10 -9.05 -4.89 48.64
C VAL A 10 -9.81 -4.73 47.31
N THR A 11 -11.01 -5.30 47.30
CA THR A 11 -12.06 -5.21 46.28
C THR A 11 -12.91 -3.97 46.54
N LEU A 12 -13.32 -3.23 45.51
CA LEU A 12 -14.51 -2.37 45.57
C LEU A 12 -15.24 -2.39 44.22
N LEU A 13 -16.38 -3.10 44.18
CA LEU A 13 -17.44 -2.89 43.19
C LEU A 13 -18.24 -1.65 43.60
N THR A 14 -18.48 -0.74 42.66
CA THR A 14 -19.58 0.24 42.76
C THR A 14 -20.32 0.28 41.44
N ALA A 15 -21.52 -0.29 41.44
CA ALA A 15 -22.56 0.00 40.46
C ALA A 15 -23.38 1.20 40.96
N ALA A 16 -23.58 2.21 40.12
CA ALA A 16 -24.56 3.25 40.35
C ALA A 16 -25.25 3.64 39.04
N ALA A 17 -26.57 3.73 39.13
CA ALA A 17 -27.54 3.76 38.04
C ALA A 17 -27.83 5.17 37.50
N CYS A 18 -28.61 5.18 36.42
CA CYS A 18 -29.03 6.25 35.54
C CYS A 18 -29.42 7.60 36.18
N SER A 19 -29.15 8.68 35.46
CA SER A 19 -29.98 9.89 35.47
C SER A 19 -30.11 10.43 34.06
N ALA A 20 -31.34 10.49 33.58
CA ALA A 20 -31.74 11.17 32.35
C ALA A 20 -31.65 12.69 32.54
N GLY A 21 -31.09 13.38 31.56
CA GLY A 21 -31.06 14.83 31.50
C GLY A 21 -30.81 15.28 30.07
N GLY A 22 -31.87 15.69 29.38
CA GLY A 22 -31.81 16.21 28.02
C GLY A 22 -31.06 17.54 27.96
N GLY A 23 -30.22 17.67 26.94
CA GLY A 23 -29.52 18.90 26.59
C GLY A 23 -29.12 18.85 25.14
N SER A 24 -29.99 19.37 24.26
CA SER A 24 -29.65 19.66 22.87
C SER A 24 -28.56 20.73 22.84
N SER A 25 -27.33 20.31 22.61
CA SER A 25 -26.27 21.20 22.10
C SER A 25 -25.91 20.72 20.70
N GLY A 26 -26.43 21.44 19.70
CA GLY A 26 -26.04 21.26 18.31
C GLY A 26 -24.55 21.56 18.13
N GLY A 27 -23.74 20.51 18.11
CA GLY A 27 -22.41 20.53 17.54
C GLY A 27 -22.49 20.12 16.06
N PRO A 28 -21.53 20.53 15.20
CA PRO A 28 -21.45 20.01 13.85
C PRO A 28 -21.35 18.49 13.95
N ARG A 29 -22.35 17.80 13.42
CA ARG A 29 -22.36 16.35 13.29
C ARG A 29 -21.11 16.01 12.50
N ALA A 30 -20.11 15.45 13.17
CA ALA A 30 -18.99 14.83 12.49
C ALA A 30 -19.61 13.89 11.47
N THR A 31 -19.43 14.23 10.18
CA THR A 31 -19.82 13.36 9.09
C THR A 31 -19.18 12.03 9.40
N ALA A 32 -20.00 11.00 9.62
CA ALA A 32 -19.49 9.64 9.67
C ALA A 32 -18.57 9.45 8.45
N PRO A 33 -17.43 8.76 8.55
CA PRO A 33 -16.67 8.38 7.38
C PRO A 33 -17.67 7.77 6.40
N GLY A 34 -17.86 8.42 5.24
CA GLY A 34 -18.77 7.93 4.24
C GLY A 34 -18.40 6.48 3.94
N GLU A 35 -19.40 5.63 3.75
CA GLU A 35 -19.14 4.30 3.20
C GLU A 35 -18.25 4.46 1.95
N PRO A 36 -17.21 3.62 1.78
CA PRO A 36 -16.36 3.69 0.61
C PRO A 36 -17.24 3.64 -0.63
N THR A 37 -17.19 4.68 -1.47
CA THR A 37 -17.93 4.67 -2.73
C THR A 37 -17.38 3.51 -3.55
N PRO A 38 -18.19 2.50 -3.93
CA PRO A 38 -17.72 1.40 -4.75
C PRO A 38 -17.18 1.96 -6.07
N GLY A 39 -15.85 1.96 -6.23
CA GLY A 39 -15.19 2.36 -7.47
C GLY A 39 -14.19 3.53 -7.38
N ALA A 40 -14.22 4.36 -6.32
CA ALA A 40 -13.37 5.56 -6.27
C ALA A 40 -11.94 5.31 -5.72
N ASP A 41 -11.74 4.31 -4.85
CA ASP A 41 -10.47 4.16 -4.11
C ASP A 41 -9.72 2.86 -4.43
N ARG A 42 -9.84 2.34 -5.65
CA ARG A 42 -9.16 1.08 -6.02
C ARG A 42 -7.69 1.25 -6.37
N PHE A 43 -7.29 2.45 -6.74
CA PHE A 43 -5.92 2.82 -7.07
C PHE A 43 -5.59 4.14 -6.38
N ALA A 44 -4.37 4.28 -5.88
CA ALA A 44 -3.93 5.50 -5.22
C ALA A 44 -2.43 5.71 -5.44
N VAL A 45 -2.02 6.97 -5.49
CA VAL A 45 -0.60 7.36 -5.44
C VAL A 45 -0.24 7.67 -3.99
N THR A 46 0.91 7.17 -3.54
CA THR A 46 1.41 7.39 -2.18
C THR A 46 2.93 7.56 -2.17
N GLY A 47 3.45 8.33 -1.22
CA GLY A 47 4.88 8.64 -1.10
C GLY A 47 5.33 9.87 -1.90
N ASP A 48 6.49 10.39 -1.52
CA ASP A 48 7.11 11.58 -2.13
C ASP A 48 8.46 11.28 -2.84
N ASP A 49 9.29 10.42 -2.24
CA ASP A 49 10.56 9.92 -2.80
C ASP A 49 10.87 8.51 -2.25
N PRO A 50 10.48 7.42 -2.94
CA PRO A 50 9.73 7.44 -4.19
C PRO A 50 8.21 7.65 -3.97
N SER A 51 7.55 8.21 -4.99
CA SER A 51 6.11 8.08 -5.18
C SER A 51 5.80 6.74 -5.87
N ILE A 52 4.74 6.06 -5.42
CA ILE A 52 4.33 4.74 -5.91
C ILE A 52 2.82 4.68 -6.11
N VAL A 53 2.39 3.80 -7.01
CA VAL A 53 0.96 3.50 -7.23
C VAL A 53 0.61 2.22 -6.50
N VAL A 54 -0.46 2.24 -5.70
CA VAL A 54 -0.99 1.08 -4.98
C VAL A 54 -2.41 0.76 -5.41
N HIS A 55 -2.85 -0.49 -5.28
CA HIS A 55 -4.21 -0.92 -5.57
C HIS A 55 -4.83 -1.82 -4.49
N ALA A 56 -6.15 -1.77 -4.35
CA ALA A 56 -6.92 -2.60 -3.41
C ALA A 56 -7.65 -3.79 -4.09
N LEU A 57 -7.25 -4.17 -5.31
CA LEU A 57 -7.78 -5.34 -5.99
C LEU A 57 -7.48 -6.65 -5.23
N THR A 58 -8.48 -7.52 -5.17
CA THR A 58 -8.38 -8.87 -4.57
C THR A 58 -8.11 -9.97 -5.59
N TYR A 59 -8.05 -9.64 -6.88
CA TYR A 59 -7.84 -10.61 -7.97
C TYR A 59 -7.18 -9.92 -9.19
N GLY A 60 -6.32 -10.68 -9.88
CA GLY A 60 -5.75 -10.38 -11.19
C GLY A 60 -5.40 -11.69 -11.91
N ALA A 61 -5.14 -11.63 -13.22
CA ALA A 61 -4.63 -12.77 -13.98
C ALA A 61 -3.31 -13.30 -13.37
N ASP A 62 -3.02 -14.59 -13.54
CA ASP A 62 -1.85 -15.27 -12.94
C ASP A 62 -0.68 -15.41 -13.93
N MET A 63 -0.45 -14.39 -14.78
CA MET A 63 0.80 -14.37 -15.53
C MET A 63 1.94 -13.99 -14.59
N ILE A 64 3.07 -14.67 -14.71
CA ILE A 64 4.29 -14.20 -14.07
C ILE A 64 4.77 -12.96 -14.82
N VAL A 65 4.81 -11.84 -14.11
CA VAL A 65 5.28 -10.54 -14.58
C VAL A 65 6.44 -10.09 -13.70
N GLY A 66 7.33 -9.27 -14.24
CA GLY A 66 8.49 -8.86 -13.49
C GLY A 66 9.58 -8.22 -14.34
N GLY A 67 10.70 -7.95 -13.71
CA GLY A 67 11.83 -7.24 -14.29
C GLY A 67 12.76 -6.71 -13.20
N THR A 68 13.61 -5.74 -13.53
CA THR A 68 14.47 -5.07 -12.57
C THR A 68 13.83 -3.77 -12.11
N LEU A 69 13.75 -3.56 -10.80
CA LEU A 69 13.27 -2.31 -10.22
C LEU A 69 14.28 -1.19 -10.47
N ARG A 70 13.81 -0.06 -11.00
CA ARG A 70 14.61 1.14 -11.30
C ARG A 70 13.97 2.36 -10.68
N TYR A 71 14.79 3.25 -10.13
CA TYR A 71 14.35 4.57 -9.69
C TYR A 71 14.55 5.58 -10.81
N GLN A 72 13.56 6.43 -11.04
CA GLN A 72 13.64 7.57 -11.95
C GLN A 72 13.63 8.85 -11.11
N ALA A 73 14.75 9.57 -11.15
CA ALA A 73 14.90 10.82 -10.40
C ALA A 73 13.94 11.91 -10.92
N GLU A 74 13.72 11.96 -12.23
CA GLU A 74 12.67 12.77 -12.84
C GLU A 74 11.31 12.15 -12.51
N GLY A 75 10.44 12.90 -11.82
CA GLY A 75 9.16 12.39 -11.31
C GLY A 75 9.24 11.61 -9.99
N ARG A 76 10.45 11.23 -9.53
CA ARG A 76 10.70 10.54 -8.24
C ARG A 76 9.89 9.24 -8.09
N CYS A 77 9.91 8.39 -9.10
CA CYS A 77 9.09 7.17 -9.14
C CYS A 77 9.90 5.91 -9.38
N LEU A 78 9.26 4.78 -9.11
CA LEU A 78 9.80 3.46 -9.43
C LEU A 78 9.22 2.95 -10.74
N THR A 79 10.04 2.25 -11.51
CA THR A 79 9.66 1.56 -12.74
C THR A 79 10.22 0.14 -12.73
N VAL A 80 9.61 -0.76 -13.50
CA VAL A 80 10.12 -2.12 -13.73
C VAL A 80 10.61 -2.20 -15.17
N SER A 81 11.87 -2.57 -15.33
CA SER A 81 12.55 -2.72 -16.61
C SER A 81 12.62 -4.21 -16.94
N SER A 82 11.98 -4.66 -18.03
CA SER A 82 11.98 -6.05 -18.46
C SER A 82 12.43 -6.20 -19.91
N PRO A 83 13.41 -7.09 -20.20
CA PRO A 83 13.71 -7.44 -21.58
C PRO A 83 12.58 -8.28 -22.17
N ARG A 84 12.03 -7.85 -23.31
CA ARG A 84 10.97 -8.50 -24.08
C ARG A 84 11.37 -8.47 -25.56
N ASP A 85 11.39 -9.62 -26.22
CA ASP A 85 11.70 -9.74 -27.66
C ASP A 85 13.01 -9.02 -28.08
N GLY A 86 14.02 -9.06 -27.21
CA GLY A 86 15.32 -8.42 -27.43
C GLY A 86 15.34 -6.90 -27.23
N ARG A 87 14.28 -6.31 -26.65
CA ARG A 87 14.19 -4.89 -26.33
C ARG A 87 13.83 -4.69 -24.86
N GLU A 88 14.30 -3.59 -24.28
CA GLU A 88 13.91 -3.21 -22.94
C GLU A 88 12.50 -2.59 -22.97
N THR A 89 11.59 -3.12 -22.17
CA THR A 89 10.25 -2.55 -21.94
C THR A 89 10.16 -2.05 -20.51
N VAL A 90 9.68 -0.82 -20.34
CA VAL A 90 9.53 -0.16 -19.04
C VAL A 90 8.06 -0.17 -18.64
N PHE A 91 7.79 -0.54 -17.40
CA PHE A 91 6.46 -0.59 -16.81
C PHE A 91 6.37 0.28 -15.57
N THR A 92 5.21 0.88 -15.34
CA THR A 92 4.86 1.48 -14.05
C THR A 92 4.29 0.38 -13.14
N PRO A 93 4.99 -0.03 -12.06
CA PRO A 93 4.47 -1.03 -11.15
C PRO A 93 3.30 -0.44 -10.35
N VAL A 94 2.21 -1.20 -10.30
CA VAL A 94 1.07 -0.92 -9.44
C VAL A 94 1.06 -2.00 -8.35
N TRP A 95 1.41 -1.58 -7.15
CA TRP A 95 1.66 -2.46 -6.02
C TRP A 95 0.37 -2.85 -5.30
N PRO A 96 0.33 -3.99 -4.61
CA PRO A 96 -0.80 -4.28 -3.73
C PRO A 96 -0.87 -3.28 -2.57
N ALA A 97 -2.08 -3.03 -2.08
CA ALA A 97 -2.35 -2.15 -0.94
C ALA A 97 -1.51 -2.54 0.29
N GLY A 98 -1.10 -1.51 1.04
CA GLY A 98 -0.21 -1.66 2.19
C GLY A 98 1.28 -1.62 1.84
N THR A 99 1.64 -1.67 0.54
CA THR A 99 3.00 -1.40 0.09
C THR A 99 3.41 0.03 0.43
N ARG A 100 4.61 0.20 0.98
CA ARG A 100 5.14 1.50 1.42
C ARG A 100 6.39 1.86 0.64
N PRO A 101 6.58 3.13 0.26
CA PRO A 101 7.83 3.58 -0.31
C PRO A 101 8.97 3.47 0.71
N VAL A 102 10.16 3.13 0.24
CA VAL A 102 11.38 3.02 1.04
C VAL A 102 12.47 3.87 0.41
N ASN A 103 13.17 4.63 1.26
CA ASN A 103 14.37 5.36 0.89
C ASN A 103 15.41 5.13 1.99
N ASP A 104 16.53 4.52 1.63
CA ASP A 104 17.64 4.25 2.57
C ASP A 104 18.76 5.31 2.48
N GLY A 105 18.53 6.40 1.75
CA GLY A 105 19.46 7.47 1.44
C GLY A 105 20.20 7.27 0.13
N ALA A 106 20.58 6.03 -0.20
CA ALA A 106 21.28 5.71 -1.44
C ALA A 106 20.32 5.21 -2.53
N ARG A 107 19.32 4.41 -2.15
CA ARG A 107 18.42 3.69 -3.04
C ARG A 107 16.97 3.92 -2.64
N ARG A 108 16.11 3.80 -3.66
CA ARG A 108 14.66 3.84 -3.51
C ARG A 108 14.10 2.45 -3.72
N GLY A 109 12.95 2.18 -3.13
CA GLY A 109 12.31 0.89 -3.21
C GLY A 109 10.94 0.88 -2.56
N VAL A 110 10.46 -0.32 -2.27
CA VAL A 110 9.20 -0.55 -1.59
C VAL A 110 9.35 -1.60 -0.50
N ASP A 111 8.52 -1.52 0.53
CA ASP A 111 8.28 -2.59 1.50
C ASP A 111 6.91 -3.20 1.23
N VAL A 112 6.90 -4.44 0.73
CA VAL A 112 5.69 -5.14 0.28
C VAL A 112 5.17 -6.02 1.42
N PRO A 113 3.88 -5.89 1.82
CA PRO A 113 3.29 -6.70 2.88
C PRO A 113 3.49 -8.20 2.65
N GLY A 114 4.04 -8.89 3.66
CA GLY A 114 4.27 -10.35 3.62
C GLY A 114 5.48 -10.80 2.81
N PHE A 115 6.11 -9.93 2.01
CA PHE A 115 7.32 -10.25 1.24
C PHE A 115 8.57 -9.54 1.75
N GLY A 116 8.45 -8.26 2.11
CA GLY A 116 9.52 -7.41 2.61
C GLY A 116 10.01 -6.40 1.57
N ARG A 117 11.24 -5.92 1.77
CA ARG A 117 11.82 -4.84 0.95
C ARG A 117 12.29 -5.31 -0.42
N ILE A 118 11.96 -4.53 -1.44
CA ILE A 118 12.48 -4.61 -2.81
C ILE A 118 13.11 -3.25 -3.10
N MET A 119 14.42 -3.23 -3.33
CA MET A 119 15.19 -2.02 -3.57
C MET A 119 15.56 -1.88 -5.04
N GLU A 120 15.92 -0.67 -5.45
CA GLU A 120 16.49 -0.41 -6.76
C GLU A 120 17.62 -1.39 -7.10
N GLY A 121 17.55 -1.96 -8.30
CA GLY A 121 18.44 -3.00 -8.78
C GLY A 121 17.97 -4.43 -8.49
N ASP A 122 17.03 -4.62 -7.57
CA ASP A 122 16.47 -5.93 -7.27
C ASP A 122 15.52 -6.39 -8.39
N ARG A 123 15.38 -7.71 -8.50
CA ARG A 123 14.41 -8.33 -9.40
C ARG A 123 13.04 -8.35 -8.73
N VAL A 124 12.02 -7.96 -9.48
CA VAL A 124 10.60 -8.19 -9.19
C VAL A 124 10.17 -9.41 -10.00
N ASP A 125 9.57 -10.38 -9.34
CA ASP A 125 8.95 -11.55 -9.93
C ASP A 125 7.67 -11.83 -9.14
N ALA A 126 6.51 -11.69 -9.79
CA ALA A 126 5.22 -11.84 -9.14
C ALA A 126 4.14 -12.26 -10.13
N GLY A 127 3.08 -12.91 -9.63
CA GLY A 127 1.84 -13.03 -10.37
C GLY A 127 1.17 -11.66 -10.57
N GLY A 128 0.63 -11.41 -11.76
CA GLY A 128 -0.02 -10.15 -12.09
C GLY A 128 -0.47 -10.05 -13.54
N ASP A 129 -0.73 -8.82 -13.96
CA ASP A 129 -1.24 -8.50 -15.30
C ASP A 129 -0.64 -7.20 -15.84
N GLU A 130 -0.68 -7.03 -17.16
CA GLU A 130 -0.18 -5.84 -17.83
C GLU A 130 -1.33 -5.01 -18.40
N TRP A 131 -1.43 -3.75 -17.99
CA TRP A 131 -2.52 -2.87 -18.40
C TRP A 131 -1.99 -1.67 -19.18
N PRO A 132 -2.76 -1.11 -20.12
CA PRO A 132 -2.44 0.18 -20.72
C PRO A 132 -2.56 1.31 -19.68
N MET A 133 -1.63 2.26 -19.65
CA MET A 133 -1.71 3.43 -18.73
C MET A 133 -2.88 4.37 -19.06
N GLU A 134 -3.45 4.23 -20.26
CA GLU A 134 -4.68 4.91 -20.68
C GLU A 134 -5.93 4.33 -20.01
N ASP A 135 -5.85 3.15 -19.39
CA ASP A 135 -6.97 2.57 -18.64
C ASP A 135 -7.52 3.59 -17.64
N GLU A 136 -8.84 3.80 -17.66
CA GLU A 136 -9.49 4.85 -16.88
C GLU A 136 -9.33 4.62 -15.38
N ARG A 137 -9.15 3.36 -14.96
CA ARG A 137 -8.90 2.99 -13.56
C ARG A 137 -7.53 3.47 -13.06
N LEU A 138 -6.58 3.72 -13.97
CA LEU A 138 -5.24 4.20 -13.66
C LEU A 138 -5.10 5.71 -13.85
N ARG A 139 -6.19 6.45 -14.06
CA ARG A 139 -6.16 7.89 -14.33
C ARG A 139 -5.32 8.68 -13.31
N ASP A 140 -5.45 8.34 -12.02
CA ASP A 140 -4.75 9.04 -10.94
C ASP A 140 -3.28 8.56 -10.76
N ALA A 141 -2.94 7.40 -11.34
CA ALA A 141 -1.60 6.82 -11.32
C ALA A 141 -0.62 7.47 -12.32
N ARG A 142 -1.10 8.33 -13.20
CA ARG A 142 -0.34 8.93 -14.31
C ARG A 142 0.69 9.98 -13.88
N SER A 143 0.82 10.25 -12.58
CA SER A 143 1.82 11.17 -12.03
C SER A 143 3.23 10.58 -11.96
N CYS A 144 3.37 9.26 -12.07
CA CYS A 144 4.66 8.59 -12.24
C CYS A 144 5.04 8.49 -13.73
N PRO A 145 6.35 8.52 -14.06
CA PRO A 145 6.83 8.81 -15.41
C PRO A 145 6.17 7.87 -16.41
N PRO A 146 5.82 8.40 -17.59
CA PRO A 146 4.92 7.72 -18.49
C PRO A 146 5.66 6.57 -19.18
N SER A 147 5.62 5.38 -18.58
CA SER A 147 5.42 4.22 -19.42
C SER A 147 4.01 4.30 -20.02
N ASP A 148 3.83 3.74 -21.20
CA ASP A 148 2.51 3.49 -21.79
C ASP A 148 1.82 2.27 -21.15
N ARG A 149 2.54 1.55 -20.28
CA ARG A 149 2.10 0.28 -19.68
C ARG A 149 2.30 0.22 -18.17
N ALA A 150 1.33 -0.35 -17.49
CA ALA A 150 1.36 -0.68 -16.08
C ALA A 150 1.58 -2.17 -15.88
N MET A 151 2.23 -2.54 -14.78
CA MET A 151 2.33 -3.91 -14.29
C MET A 151 1.58 -3.98 -12.96
N VAL A 152 0.40 -4.60 -12.96
CA VAL A 152 -0.48 -4.72 -11.79
C VAL A 152 -0.13 -6.00 -11.05
N LEU A 153 0.40 -5.86 -9.83
CA LEU A 153 1.04 -6.94 -9.07
C LEU A 153 0.10 -7.53 -8.02
N ASN A 154 -0.16 -8.84 -8.08
CA ASN A 154 -1.08 -9.48 -7.16
C ASN A 154 -0.54 -9.49 -5.71
N PRO A 155 -1.41 -9.32 -4.70
CA PRO A 155 -1.00 -9.45 -3.31
C PRO A 155 -0.53 -10.89 -3.01
N GLY A 156 0.60 -11.02 -2.33
CA GLY A 156 1.11 -12.32 -1.86
C GLY A 156 1.72 -13.22 -2.94
N SER A 157 1.89 -12.74 -4.18
CA SER A 157 2.40 -13.53 -5.31
C SER A 157 3.90 -13.37 -5.59
N PHE A 158 4.65 -12.68 -4.72
CA PHE A 158 6.05 -12.32 -4.96
C PHE A 158 7.03 -13.48 -4.71
N HIS A 159 8.07 -13.57 -5.53
CA HIS A 159 9.07 -14.64 -5.51
C HIS A 159 10.51 -14.09 -5.42
N ARG A 160 11.48 -14.93 -5.02
CA ARG A 160 12.92 -14.61 -4.96
C ARG A 160 13.70 -15.37 -6.01
#